data_AF-A0A7C6TZH1-F1
#
_entry.id   AF-A0A7C6TZH1-F1
#
_cell.length_a   1.000
_cell.length_b   1.000
_cell.length_c   1.000
_cell.angle_alpha   90.00
_cell.angle_beta   90.00
_cell.angle_gamma   90.00
#
_symmetry.space_group_name_H-M   'P 1'
#
loop_
_entity.id
_entity.type
_entity.pdbx_description
1 polymer ?
#
loop_
_entity_poly.entity_id
_entity_poly.type
_entity_poly.pdbx_seq_one_letter_code
_entity_poly.pdbx_strand_id
1 'polypeptide(L)' 'NQAIAEIADRVITVRNGKVDKNMHQPKPKSIDEVHW' A
#
# COMPACT_ATOMS: atom_id res chain seq x y z
N ASN A 1 0.38 6.39 6.95
CA ASN A 1 1.75 5.85 6.84
C ASN A 1 2.17 5.78 5.39
N GLN A 2 3.10 6.65 4.97
CA GLN A 2 3.60 6.67 3.59
C GLN A 2 4.45 5.43 3.27
N ALA A 3 5.25 4.95 4.23
CA ALA A 3 6.14 3.79 4.02
C ALA A 3 5.42 2.51 3.56
N ILE A 4 4.21 2.24 4.08
CA ILE A 4 3.42 1.04 3.73
C ILE A 4 2.85 1.14 2.32
N ALA A 5 2.53 2.37 1.87
CA ALA A 5 1.98 2.58 0.53
C ALA A 5 3.01 2.35 -0.59
N GLU A 6 4.31 2.42 -0.28
CA GLU A 6 5.38 2.24 -1.26
C GLU A 6 5.70 0.76 -1.53
N ILE A 7 5.41 -0.12 -0.59
CA ILE A 7 5.69 -1.56 -0.64
C ILE A 7 4.46 -2.39 -1.02
N ALA A 8 3.26 -1.82 -0.94
CA ALA A 8 2.02 -2.53 -1.24
C ALA A 8 1.71 -2.53 -2.75
N ASP A 9 1.28 -3.67 -3.28
CA ASP A 9 0.77 -3.79 -4.67
C ASP A 9 -0.46 -2.92 -4.94
N ARG A 10 -1.21 -2.59 -3.89
CA ARG A 10 -2.44 -1.81 -4.01
C ARG A 10 -2.72 -1.05 -2.73
N VAL A 11 -3.14 0.20 -2.90
CA VAL A 11 -3.48 1.11 -1.81
C VAL A 11 -4.94 1.57 -1.98
N ILE A 12 -5.77 1.20 -1.01
CA ILE A 12 -7.16 1.65 -0.93
C ILE A 12 -7.26 2.66 0.21
N THR A 13 -7.60 3.90 -0.12
CA THR A 13 -7.87 4.95 0.86
C THR A 13 -9.36 5.00 1.12
N VAL A 14 -9.76 4.88 2.39
CA VAL A 14 -11.15 4.95 2.83
C VAL A 14 -11.32 6.20 3.69
N ARG A 15 -12.38 6.99 3.43
CA ARG A 15 -12.78 8.14 4.25
C ARG A 15 -14.28 8.04 4.52
N ASN A 16 -14.67 8.16 5.79
CA ASN A 16 -16.07 8.08 6.24
C ASN A 16 -16.79 6.79 5.77
N GLY A 17 -16.11 5.65 5.84
CA GLY A 17 -16.65 4.35 5.44
C GLY A 17 -16.81 4.14 3.94
N LYS A 18 -16.36 5.09 3.10
CA LYS A 18 -16.40 5.00 1.64
C LYS A 18 -14.99 5.00 1.05
N VAL A 19 -14.82 4.29 -0.06
CA VAL A 19 -13.57 4.31 -0.82
C VAL A 19 -13.40 5.68 -1.47
N ASP A 20 -12.34 6.38 -1.10
CA ASP A 20 -11.96 7.70 -1.62
C ASP A 20 -10.98 7.55 -2.79
N LYS A 21 -10.00 6.63 -2.67
CA LYS A 21 -9.01 6.33 -3.71
C LYS A 21 -8.65 4.86 -3.75
N ASN A 22 -8.34 4.38 -4.94
CA ASN A 22 -7.92 3.02 -5.20
C ASN A 22 -6.79 3.05 -6.23
N MET A 23 -5.56 2.87 -5.77
CA MET A 23 -4.36 2.95 -6.60
C MET A 23 -3.68 1.60 -6.66
N HIS A 24 -3.44 1.10 -7.86
CA HIS A 24 -2.61 -0.08 -8.08
C HIS A 24 -1.16 0.37 -8.30
N GLN A 25 -0.23 -0.27 -7.60
CA GLN A 25 1.19 0.02 -7.68
C GLN A 25 1.84 -1.06 -8.56
N PRO A 26 2.22 -0.75 -9.81
CA PRO A 26 2.74 -1.76 -10.74
C PRO A 26 4.16 -2.22 -10.40
N LYS A 27 4.87 -1.48 -9.55
CA LYS A 27 6.24 -1.77 -9.09
C LYS A 27 6.35 -1.43 -7.60
N PRO A 28 5.79 -2.26 -6.70
CA PRO A 28 6.01 -2.08 -5.27
C PRO A 28 7.51 -2.16 -4.95
N LYS A 29 7.94 -1.43 -3.92
CA LYS A 29 9.30 -1.55 -3.40
C LYS A 29 9.50 -2.94 -2.80
N SER A 30 10.61 -3.59 -3.15
CA SER A 30 11.03 -4.83 -2.49
C SER A 30 11.39 -4.55 -1.05
N ILE A 31 10.96 -5.42 -0.14
CA ILE A 31 11.38 -5.41 1.26
C ILE A 31 12.23 -6.65 1.52
N ASP A 32 13.26 -6.49 2.35
CA ASP A 32 14.00 -7.63 2.89
C ASP A 32 13.20 -8.20 4.06
N GLU A 33 12.52 -9.32 3.83
CA GLU A 33 11.78 -10.01 4.88
C GLU A 33 12.77 -10.60 5.91
N VAL A 34 12.70 -10.10 7.14
CA VAL A 34 13.46 -10.67 8.25
C VAL A 34 12.70 -11.88 8.79
N HIS A 35 13.21 -13.08 8.49
CA HIS A 35 12.77 -14.32 9.11
C HIS A 35 13.35 -14.42 10.53
N TRP A 36 12.46 -14.60 11.50
CA TRP A 36 12.78 -14.90 12.90
C TRP A 36 12.45 -16.36 13.22
#